data_AF-A0A7C6TKX6-F1
#
_entry.id   AF-A0A7C6TKX6-F1
#
_cell.length_a   1.000
_cell.length_b   1.000
_cell.length_c   1.000
_cell.angle_alpha   90.00
_cell.angle_beta   90.00
_cell.angle_gamma   90.00
#
_symmetry.space_group_name_H-M   'P 1'
#
loop_
_entity.id
_entity.type
_entity.pdbx_description
1 polymer ?
#
loop_
_entity_poly.entity_id
_entity_poly.type
_entity_poly.pdbx_seq_one_letter_code
_entity_poly.pdbx_strand_id
1 'polypeptide(L)'
;MADIINLLAGIAANDPLDGLRDHRAQAKENAQLSFEALLEPADPKGVSFRDRYAVAAFTAGLLGSARAEEFYRDLLRDEDESASWAVAELLDEATAADSVRRGPYGVFESQALAGENVPGPWFTAAEATAERLGEKLMAGLEFAHLLVLHPRDSRPGHLALLLEAGWDEDDIVTLAQL
;
A
#
# COMPACT_ATOMS: atom_id res chain seq x y z
N MET A 1 10.13 -18.85 13.36
CA MET A 1 9.35 -17.99 12.45
C MET A 1 10.31 -16.93 11.94
N ALA A 2 10.33 -16.65 10.63
CA ALA A 2 11.19 -15.61 10.09
C ALA A 2 10.65 -14.23 10.49
N ASP A 3 11.51 -13.33 10.97
CA ASP A 3 11.15 -11.94 11.27
C ASP A 3 10.72 -11.24 9.97
N ILE A 4 9.51 -10.65 9.95
CA ILE A 4 8.94 -10.09 8.72
C ILE A 4 9.84 -9.02 8.08
N ILE A 5 10.46 -8.14 8.87
CA ILE A 5 11.36 -7.13 8.33
C ILE A 5 12.62 -7.78 7.76
N ASN A 6 13.20 -8.78 8.42
CA ASN A 6 14.34 -9.51 7.86
C ASN A 6 13.99 -10.17 6.53
N LEU A 7 12.82 -10.80 6.44
CA LEU A 7 12.33 -11.42 5.21
C LEU A 7 12.23 -10.38 4.07
N LEU A 8 11.53 -9.27 4.30
CA LEU A 8 11.31 -8.23 3.30
C LEU A 8 12.61 -7.47 2.95
N ALA A 9 13.50 -7.28 3.92
CA ALA A 9 14.82 -6.68 3.70
C ALA A 9 15.84 -7.67 3.09
N GLY A 10 15.55 -8.97 3.09
CA GLY A 10 16.45 -10.02 2.58
C GLY A 10 17.67 -10.25 3.45
N ILE A 11 17.51 -10.01 4.75
CA ILE A 11 18.53 -10.27 5.77
C ILE A 11 18.48 -11.77 6.06
N ALA A 12 19.56 -12.47 5.72
CA ALA A 12 19.66 -13.90 5.96
C ALA A 12 19.87 -14.22 7.45
N ALA A 13 19.55 -15.45 7.85
CA ALA A 13 19.88 -15.93 9.19
C ALA A 13 21.40 -15.89 9.43
N ASN A 14 21.81 -15.41 10.60
CA ASN A 14 23.21 -15.16 10.98
C ASN A 14 23.90 -14.01 10.22
N ASP A 15 23.17 -13.18 9.47
CA ASP A 15 23.69 -11.93 8.94
C ASP A 15 24.05 -10.98 10.11
N PRO A 16 25.18 -10.25 10.07
CA PRO A 16 25.50 -9.27 11.10
C PRO A 16 24.37 -8.25 11.38
N LEU A 17 23.56 -7.91 10.38
CA LEU A 17 22.40 -7.04 10.54
C LEU A 17 21.26 -7.70 11.36
N ASP A 18 21.08 -9.02 11.24
CA ASP A 18 20.12 -9.74 12.08
C ASP A 18 20.55 -9.70 13.55
N GLY A 19 21.84 -9.97 13.79
CA GLY A 19 22.42 -9.86 15.13
C GLY A 19 22.33 -8.44 15.72
N LEU A 20 22.46 -7.40 14.88
CA LEU A 20 22.24 -6.02 15.33
C LEU A 20 20.78 -5.74 15.70
N ARG A 21 19.83 -6.30 14.95
CA ARG A 21 18.40 -6.15 15.22
C ARG A 21 17.98 -6.87 16.51
N ASP A 22 18.67 -7.96 16.89
CA ASP A 22 18.41 -8.66 18.15
C ASP A 22 18.66 -7.80 19.40
N HIS A 23 19.51 -6.76 19.31
CA HIS A 23 19.66 -5.77 20.38
C HIS A 23 18.39 -4.92 20.62
N ARG A 24 17.41 -4.99 19.72
CA ARG A 24 16.10 -4.34 19.83
C ARG A 24 14.97 -5.36 19.72
N ALA A 25 15.05 -6.44 20.50
CA ALA A 25 14.06 -7.53 20.51
C ALA A 25 12.60 -7.04 20.54
N GLN A 26 12.27 -6.05 21.37
CA GLN A 26 10.90 -5.49 21.43
C GLN A 26 10.45 -4.86 20.10
N ALA A 27 11.37 -4.24 19.35
CA ALA A 27 11.06 -3.68 18.04
C ALA A 27 10.83 -4.76 16.98
N LYS A 28 11.57 -5.89 17.05
CA LYS A 28 11.33 -7.07 16.20
C LYS A 28 9.96 -7.68 16.50
N GLU A 29 9.69 -7.93 17.78
CA GLU A 29 8.41 -8.49 18.24
C GLU A 29 7.24 -7.59 17.86
N ASN A 30 7.30 -6.30 18.16
CA ASN A 30 6.21 -5.37 17.83
C ASN A 30 6.01 -5.22 16.32
N ALA A 31 7.07 -5.29 15.50
CA ALA A 31 6.92 -5.27 14.05
C ALA A 31 6.16 -6.51 13.54
N GLN A 32 6.46 -7.68 14.11
CA GLN A 32 5.74 -8.93 13.80
C GLN A 32 4.27 -8.84 14.23
N LEU A 33 4.00 -8.36 15.45
CA LEU A 33 2.64 -8.18 15.95
C LEU A 33 1.84 -7.16 15.11
N SER A 34 2.47 -6.08 14.65
CA SER A 34 1.83 -5.11 13.76
C SER A 34 1.48 -5.73 12.41
N PHE A 35 2.38 -6.53 11.83
CA PHE A 35 2.10 -7.27 10.60
C PHE A 35 0.90 -8.20 10.79
N GLU A 36 0.91 -9.03 11.84
CA GLU A 36 -0.20 -9.96 12.13
C GLU A 36 -1.52 -9.21 12.37
N ALA A 37 -1.50 -8.11 13.10
CA ALA A 37 -2.71 -7.32 13.37
C ALA A 37 -3.31 -6.68 12.10
N LEU A 38 -2.46 -6.25 11.16
CA LEU A 38 -2.89 -5.51 9.98
C LEU A 38 -3.17 -6.42 8.78
N LEU A 39 -2.37 -7.46 8.56
CA LEU A 39 -2.41 -8.29 7.35
C LEU A 39 -3.02 -9.67 7.62
N GLU A 40 -2.86 -10.20 8.84
CA GLU A 40 -3.33 -11.53 9.23
C GLU A 40 -4.24 -11.52 10.48
N PRO A 41 -5.22 -10.60 10.61
CA PRO A 41 -6.08 -10.56 11.79
C PRO A 41 -6.92 -11.84 11.89
N ALA A 42 -7.17 -12.31 13.12
CA ALA A 42 -8.00 -13.49 13.37
C ALA A 42 -9.44 -13.34 12.83
N ASP A 43 -9.94 -12.11 12.75
CA ASP A 43 -11.20 -11.75 12.09
C ASP A 43 -10.94 -10.55 11.15
N PRO A 44 -11.03 -10.73 9.82
CA PRO A 44 -10.76 -9.67 8.85
C PRO A 44 -11.80 -8.53 8.88
N LYS A 45 -12.99 -8.77 9.44
CA LYS A 45 -14.12 -7.82 9.47
C LYS A 45 -14.46 -7.28 8.06
N GLY A 46 -14.65 -5.97 7.90
CA GLY A 46 -15.08 -5.34 6.64
C GLY A 46 -13.99 -5.19 5.58
N VAL A 47 -12.73 -5.49 5.93
CA VAL A 47 -11.58 -5.49 5.00
C VAL A 47 -11.03 -6.90 4.87
N SER A 48 -11.31 -7.54 3.73
CA SER A 48 -10.92 -8.93 3.44
C SER A 48 -9.40 -9.12 3.36
N PHE A 49 -8.91 -10.36 3.52
CA PHE A 49 -7.49 -10.67 3.30
C PHE A 49 -7.05 -10.33 1.88
N ARG A 50 -7.88 -10.64 0.88
CA ARG A 50 -7.72 -10.21 -0.52
C ARG A 50 -7.45 -8.71 -0.62
N ASP A 51 -8.29 -7.87 -0.02
CA ASP A 51 -8.16 -6.41 -0.15
C ASP A 51 -6.93 -5.90 0.61
N ARG A 52 -6.61 -6.48 1.77
CA ARG A 52 -5.40 -6.16 2.54
C ARG A 52 -4.13 -6.44 1.74
N TYR A 53 -4.02 -7.64 1.15
CA TYR A 53 -2.85 -8.00 0.36
C TYR A 53 -2.77 -7.25 -0.96
N ALA A 54 -3.90 -6.92 -1.59
CA ALA A 54 -3.93 -6.08 -2.78
C ALA A 54 -3.41 -4.67 -2.49
N VAL A 55 -3.88 -4.03 -1.41
CA VAL A 55 -3.39 -2.71 -1.00
C VAL A 55 -1.92 -2.77 -0.62
N ALA A 56 -1.50 -3.76 0.17
CA ALA A 56 -0.11 -3.90 0.61
C ALA A 56 0.87 -4.13 -0.57
N ALA A 57 0.49 -5.00 -1.52
CA ALA A 57 1.26 -5.24 -2.75
C ALA A 57 1.40 -3.96 -3.58
N PHE A 58 0.28 -3.26 -3.80
CA PHE A 58 0.26 -2.03 -4.56
C PHE A 58 1.09 -0.93 -3.90
N THR A 59 0.93 -0.71 -2.59
CA THR A 59 1.74 0.24 -1.81
C THR A 59 3.22 -0.09 -1.88
N ALA A 60 3.61 -1.36 -1.71
CA ALA A 60 5.00 -1.79 -1.79
C ALA A 60 5.61 -1.55 -3.19
N GLY A 61 4.83 -1.78 -4.24
CA GLY A 61 5.22 -1.52 -5.63
C GLY A 61 5.43 -0.03 -5.92
N LEU A 62 4.50 0.83 -5.45
CA LEU A 62 4.63 2.28 -5.57
C LEU A 62 5.90 2.82 -4.88
N LEU A 63 6.21 2.28 -3.69
CA LEU A 63 7.43 2.60 -2.93
C LEU A 63 8.71 2.01 -3.54
N GLY A 64 8.60 1.15 -4.57
CA GLY A 64 9.72 0.54 -5.27
C GLY A 64 10.36 -0.63 -4.53
N SER A 65 9.66 -1.26 -3.58
CA SER A 65 10.15 -2.42 -2.83
C SER A 65 9.75 -3.72 -3.52
N ALA A 66 10.50 -4.13 -4.56
CA ALA A 66 10.18 -5.33 -5.35
C ALA A 66 10.04 -6.62 -4.53
N ARG A 67 10.84 -6.78 -3.46
CA ARG A 67 10.70 -7.97 -2.60
C ARG A 67 9.40 -7.97 -1.81
N ALA A 68 8.99 -6.80 -1.28
CA ALA A 68 7.76 -6.71 -0.51
C ALA A 68 6.52 -6.79 -1.39
N GLU A 69 6.59 -6.18 -2.59
CA GLU A 69 5.54 -6.29 -3.59
C GLU A 69 5.29 -7.74 -4.00
N GLU A 70 6.32 -8.49 -4.40
CA GLU A 70 6.15 -9.92 -4.72
C GLU A 70 5.68 -10.74 -3.51
N PHE A 71 6.17 -10.46 -2.31
CA PHE A 71 5.72 -11.14 -1.09
C PHE A 71 4.21 -10.98 -0.88
N TYR A 72 3.69 -9.75 -0.96
CA TYR A 72 2.25 -9.52 -0.80
C TYR A 72 1.43 -10.03 -1.98
N ARG A 73 1.97 -9.99 -3.20
CA ARG A 73 1.31 -10.60 -4.37
C ARG A 73 1.23 -12.12 -4.29
N ASP A 74 2.23 -12.78 -3.67
CA ASP A 74 2.21 -14.21 -3.41
C ASP A 74 1.07 -14.57 -2.45
N LEU A 75 0.95 -13.85 -1.34
CA LEU A 75 -0.18 -13.99 -0.41
C LEU A 75 -1.52 -13.66 -1.06
N LEU A 76 -1.58 -12.63 -1.91
CA LEU A 76 -2.78 -12.32 -2.68
C LEU A 76 -3.15 -13.43 -3.68
N ARG A 77 -2.17 -14.15 -4.27
CA ARG A 77 -2.46 -15.25 -5.19
C ARG A 77 -3.19 -16.39 -4.49
N ASP A 78 -2.92 -16.63 -3.22
CA ASP A 78 -3.60 -17.65 -2.42
C ASP A 78 -5.07 -17.27 -2.15
N GLU A 79 -5.38 -15.97 -2.03
CA GLU A 79 -6.74 -15.45 -1.82
C GLU A 79 -7.52 -15.24 -3.12
N ASP A 80 -6.90 -14.64 -4.13
CA ASP A 80 -7.46 -14.31 -5.43
C ASP A 80 -6.34 -14.09 -6.47
N GLU A 81 -6.04 -15.15 -7.24
CA GLU A 81 -5.05 -15.11 -8.32
C GLU A 81 -5.37 -14.02 -9.36
N SER A 82 -6.65 -13.82 -9.71
CA SER A 82 -7.03 -12.82 -10.70
C SER A 82 -6.78 -11.40 -10.21
N ALA A 83 -7.02 -11.13 -8.92
CA ALA A 83 -6.68 -9.84 -8.31
C ALA A 83 -5.17 -9.61 -8.28
N SER A 84 -4.37 -10.65 -8.01
CA SER A 84 -2.90 -10.53 -8.01
C SER A 84 -2.33 -10.17 -9.39
N TRP A 85 -2.90 -10.71 -10.46
CA TRP A 85 -2.55 -10.28 -11.83
C TRP A 85 -2.99 -8.84 -12.10
N ALA A 86 -4.19 -8.47 -11.68
CA ALA A 86 -4.70 -7.12 -11.86
C ALA A 86 -3.86 -6.06 -11.14
N VAL A 87 -3.39 -6.33 -9.91
CA VAL A 87 -2.52 -5.42 -9.17
C VAL A 87 -1.16 -5.23 -9.87
N ALA A 88 -0.59 -6.27 -10.46
CA ALA A 88 0.65 -6.13 -11.24
C ALA A 88 0.47 -5.22 -12.47
N GLU A 89 -0.63 -5.41 -13.22
CA GLU A 89 -0.94 -4.56 -14.37
C GLU A 89 -1.13 -3.08 -13.94
N LEU A 90 -1.80 -2.83 -12.81
CA LEU A 90 -1.93 -1.48 -12.26
C LEU A 90 -0.59 -0.87 -11.85
N LEU A 91 0.31 -1.65 -11.28
CA LEU A 91 1.65 -1.19 -10.93
C LEU A 91 2.48 -0.85 -12.15
N ASP A 92 2.42 -1.69 -13.19
CA ASP A 92 3.07 -1.41 -14.47
C ASP A 92 2.55 -0.08 -15.05
N GLU A 93 1.23 0.16 -15.05
CA GLU A 93 0.63 1.42 -15.49
C GLU A 93 1.06 2.62 -14.62
N ALA A 94 0.99 2.48 -13.29
CA ALA A 94 1.31 3.55 -12.34
C ALA A 94 2.80 3.92 -12.35
N THR A 95 3.67 2.99 -12.75
CA THR A 95 5.13 3.19 -12.73
C THR A 95 5.75 3.33 -14.13
N ALA A 96 5.00 3.10 -15.21
CA ALA A 96 5.46 3.25 -16.59
C ALA A 96 5.94 4.67 -16.95
N ALA A 97 5.45 5.69 -16.26
CA ALA A 97 5.96 7.04 -16.39
C ALA A 97 7.36 7.11 -15.75
N ASP A 98 8.40 7.07 -16.60
CA ASP A 98 9.84 7.18 -16.31
C ASP A 98 10.20 8.52 -15.63
N SER A 99 9.60 8.76 -14.47
CA SER A 99 9.74 9.98 -13.71
C SER A 99 10.97 9.81 -12.82
N VAL A 100 12.00 10.60 -13.13
CA VAL A 100 13.19 10.84 -12.30
C VAL A 100 12.82 11.21 -10.85
N ARG A 101 11.55 11.55 -10.58
CA ARG A 101 10.99 11.83 -9.26
C ARG A 101 9.58 11.21 -9.08
N ARG A 102 9.50 10.15 -8.27
CA ARG A 102 8.25 9.58 -7.73
C ARG A 102 7.84 10.32 -6.46
N GLY A 103 6.97 11.33 -6.59
CA GLY A 103 6.40 12.08 -5.47
C GLY A 103 7.41 12.66 -4.44
N PRO A 104 6.94 13.09 -3.26
CA PRO A 104 5.54 13.42 -3.00
C PRO A 104 5.12 14.62 -3.86
N TYR A 105 4.04 14.43 -4.59
CA TYR A 105 3.33 15.42 -5.36
C TYR A 105 2.41 16.25 -4.48
N GLY A 106 1.89 17.32 -5.07
CA GLY A 106 0.76 18.08 -4.57
C GLY A 106 1.02 19.57 -4.43
N VAL A 107 -0.04 20.25 -4.00
CA VAL A 107 -0.15 21.71 -4.01
C VAL A 107 -0.44 22.25 -2.61
N PHE A 108 0.41 23.16 -2.15
CA PHE A 108 0.14 23.97 -0.97
C PHE A 108 -0.84 25.11 -1.33
N GLU A 109 -1.87 25.28 -0.50
CA GLU A 109 -2.79 26.42 -0.62
C GLU A 109 -2.12 27.76 -0.25
N SER A 110 -1.08 27.70 0.60
CA SER A 110 -0.32 28.87 1.00
C SER A 110 0.54 29.39 -0.15
N GLN A 111 0.32 30.65 -0.54
CA GLN A 111 1.13 31.35 -1.55
C GLN A 111 2.63 31.38 -1.17
N ALA A 112 2.96 31.39 0.12
CA ALA A 112 4.35 31.37 0.58
C ALA A 112 5.08 30.06 0.25
N LEU A 113 4.33 28.95 0.09
CA LEU A 113 4.87 27.62 -0.21
C LEU A 113 4.63 27.21 -1.67
N ALA A 114 4.13 28.10 -2.53
CA ALA A 114 3.81 27.78 -3.92
C ALA A 114 5.01 27.27 -4.72
N GLY A 115 6.23 27.68 -4.36
CA GLY A 115 7.48 27.19 -4.96
C GLY A 115 7.82 25.74 -4.61
N GLU A 116 7.18 25.16 -3.60
CA GLU A 116 7.35 23.76 -3.20
C GLU A 116 6.35 22.80 -3.87
N ASN A 117 5.41 23.34 -4.67
CA ASN A 117 4.41 22.54 -5.37
C ASN A 117 5.07 21.61 -6.38
N VAL A 118 4.61 20.37 -6.43
CA VAL A 118 5.12 19.36 -7.36
C VAL A 118 3.91 18.71 -8.02
N PRO A 119 3.53 19.10 -9.25
CA PRO A 119 2.46 18.41 -9.96
C PRO A 119 2.87 16.96 -10.26
N GLY A 120 1.90 16.05 -10.23
CA GLY A 120 2.08 14.63 -10.52
C GLY A 120 0.86 14.03 -11.19
N PRO A 121 1.02 12.87 -11.85
CA PRO A 121 -0.10 12.15 -12.42
C PRO A 121 -1.00 11.60 -11.31
N TRP A 122 -2.30 11.74 -11.51
CA TRP A 122 -3.28 11.04 -10.69
C TRP A 122 -3.43 9.60 -11.17
N PHE A 123 -3.58 8.67 -10.24
CA PHE A 123 -3.89 7.29 -10.56
C PHE A 123 -5.39 7.15 -10.80
N THR A 124 -5.72 6.58 -11.94
CA THR A 124 -7.08 6.18 -12.32
C THR A 124 -6.92 4.91 -13.14
N ALA A 125 -7.53 3.82 -12.68
CA ALA A 125 -7.39 2.54 -13.38
C ALA A 125 -8.21 2.51 -14.67
N ALA A 126 -7.74 1.73 -15.64
CA ALA A 126 -8.54 1.36 -16.79
C ALA A 126 -9.82 0.59 -16.37
N GLU A 127 -10.94 0.82 -17.06
CA GLU A 127 -12.25 0.21 -16.76
C GLU A 127 -12.18 -1.33 -16.64
N ALA A 128 -11.45 -1.99 -17.54
CA ALA A 128 -11.31 -3.45 -17.54
C ALA A 128 -10.61 -3.99 -16.27
N THR A 129 -9.67 -3.22 -15.70
CA THR A 129 -9.01 -3.60 -14.44
C THR A 129 -9.91 -3.33 -13.24
N ALA A 130 -10.68 -2.23 -13.28
CA ALA A 130 -11.66 -1.92 -12.26
C ALA A 130 -12.77 -2.99 -12.15
N GLU A 131 -13.20 -3.57 -13.27
CA GLU A 131 -14.18 -4.67 -13.28
C GLU A 131 -13.69 -5.92 -12.53
N ARG A 132 -12.40 -6.28 -12.64
CA ARG A 132 -11.82 -7.45 -11.95
C ARG A 132 -11.65 -7.23 -10.45
N LEU A 133 -11.27 -6.01 -10.06
CA LEU A 133 -10.95 -5.70 -8.66
C LEU A 133 -12.19 -5.31 -7.86
N GLY A 134 -13.20 -4.76 -8.53
CA GLY A 134 -14.42 -4.23 -7.93
C GLY A 134 -14.24 -2.79 -7.44
N GLU A 135 -15.34 -2.04 -7.43
CA GLU A 135 -15.37 -0.61 -7.10
C GLU A 135 -14.79 -0.30 -5.71
N LYS A 136 -15.15 -1.09 -4.68
CA LYS A 136 -14.65 -0.92 -3.31
C LYS A 136 -13.12 -1.00 -3.26
N LEU A 137 -12.53 -2.09 -3.78
CA LEU A 137 -11.07 -2.25 -3.76
C LEU A 137 -10.37 -1.19 -4.61
N MET A 138 -10.92 -0.84 -5.77
CA MET A 138 -10.33 0.21 -6.60
C MET A 138 -10.23 1.56 -5.90
N ALA A 139 -11.30 1.99 -5.22
CA ALA A 139 -11.27 3.21 -4.42
C ALA A 139 -10.19 3.13 -3.31
N GLY A 140 -9.99 1.95 -2.74
CA GLY A 140 -8.91 1.69 -1.77
C GLY A 140 -7.51 1.85 -2.35
N LEU A 141 -7.27 1.34 -3.57
CA LEU A 141 -6.00 1.48 -4.27
C LEU A 141 -5.71 2.93 -4.70
N GLU A 142 -6.73 3.66 -5.15
CA GLU A 142 -6.63 5.10 -5.43
C GLU A 142 -6.27 5.90 -4.18
N PHE A 143 -6.86 5.55 -3.03
CA PHE A 143 -6.52 6.15 -1.75
C PHE A 143 -5.09 5.82 -1.31
N ALA A 144 -4.63 4.57 -1.49
CA ALA A 144 -3.25 4.19 -1.23
C ALA A 144 -2.27 5.00 -2.10
N HIS A 145 -2.57 5.16 -3.40
CA HIS A 145 -1.79 6.01 -4.29
C HIS A 145 -1.75 7.47 -3.81
N LEU A 146 -2.89 8.03 -3.39
CA LEU A 146 -2.96 9.38 -2.82
C LEU A 146 -2.04 9.52 -1.61
N LEU A 147 -2.06 8.59 -0.66
CA LEU A 147 -1.23 8.67 0.54
C LEU A 147 0.26 8.52 0.24
N VAL A 148 0.63 7.65 -0.69
CA VAL A 148 2.02 7.38 -1.05
C VAL A 148 2.62 8.50 -1.91
N LEU A 149 1.90 8.96 -2.94
CA LEU A 149 2.44 9.87 -3.95
C LEU A 149 1.86 11.28 -3.90
N HIS A 150 0.67 11.50 -3.33
CA HIS A 150 0.03 12.82 -3.23
C HIS A 150 -0.34 13.24 -1.79
N PRO A 151 0.51 13.00 -0.76
CA PRO A 151 0.09 13.24 0.63
C PRO A 151 -0.32 14.69 0.92
N ARG A 152 0.20 15.66 0.14
CA ARG A 152 -0.13 17.09 0.28
C ARG A 152 -1.52 17.45 -0.27
N ASP A 153 -2.05 16.62 -1.15
CA ASP A 153 -3.39 16.79 -1.72
C ASP A 153 -4.46 16.06 -0.89
N SER A 154 -4.09 15.42 0.24
CA SER A 154 -5.04 14.77 1.14
C SER A 154 -6.06 15.76 1.70
N ARG A 155 -7.35 15.50 1.44
CA ARG A 155 -8.49 16.35 1.79
C ARG A 155 -9.70 15.47 2.16
N PRO A 156 -10.66 15.99 2.95
CA PRO A 156 -11.87 15.24 3.31
C PRO A 156 -12.66 14.68 2.12
N GLY A 157 -12.60 15.32 0.95
CA GLY A 157 -13.26 14.84 -0.27
C GLY A 157 -12.79 13.44 -0.71
N HIS A 158 -11.53 13.08 -0.46
CA HIS A 158 -11.03 11.74 -0.79
C HIS A 158 -11.58 10.66 0.14
N LEU A 159 -11.92 11.01 1.39
CA LEU A 159 -12.60 10.09 2.30
C LEU A 159 -14.06 9.88 1.90
N ALA A 160 -14.72 10.90 1.34
CA ALA A 160 -16.08 10.77 0.84
C ALA A 160 -16.17 9.76 -0.32
N LEU A 161 -15.18 9.73 -1.22
CA LEU A 161 -15.13 8.74 -2.31
C LEU A 161 -15.03 7.29 -1.79
N LEU A 162 -14.30 7.06 -0.70
CA LEU A 162 -14.26 5.74 -0.06
C LEU A 162 -15.64 5.33 0.50
N LEU A 163 -16.32 6.26 1.18
CA LEU A 163 -17.68 6.02 1.70
C LEU A 163 -18.68 5.72 0.57
N GLU A 164 -18.59 6.46 -0.54
CA GLU A 164 -19.42 6.24 -1.74
C GLU A 164 -19.17 4.86 -2.37
N ALA A 165 -17.92 4.39 -2.36
CA ALA A 165 -17.53 3.06 -2.83
C ALA A 165 -17.86 1.92 -1.85
N GLY A 166 -18.48 2.23 -0.70
CA GLY A 166 -18.95 1.23 0.27
C GLY A 166 -17.94 0.83 1.35
N TRP A 167 -16.89 1.65 1.58
CA TRP A 167 -16.11 1.57 2.81
C TRP A 167 -16.89 2.20 3.96
N ASP A 168 -16.77 1.65 5.17
CA ASP A 168 -17.22 2.34 6.39
C ASP A 168 -16.05 3.05 7.10
N GLU A 169 -16.34 3.78 8.18
CA GLU A 169 -15.34 4.56 8.90
C GLU A 169 -14.22 3.68 9.51
N ASP A 170 -14.56 2.49 10.02
CA ASP A 170 -13.60 1.56 10.62
C ASP A 170 -12.72 0.90 9.55
N ASP A 171 -13.31 0.56 8.40
CA ASP A 171 -12.62 0.02 7.25
C ASP A 171 -11.65 1.06 6.66
N ILE A 172 -12.02 2.35 6.62
CA ILE A 172 -11.13 3.44 6.17
C ILE A 172 -9.93 3.59 7.11
N VAL A 173 -10.14 3.50 8.43
CA VAL A 173 -9.03 3.53 9.40
C VAL A 173 -8.10 2.35 9.16
N THR A 174 -8.66 1.16 8.93
CA THR A 174 -7.88 -0.04 8.60
C THR A 174 -7.08 0.16 7.32
N LEU A 175 -7.72 0.66 6.26
CA LEU A 175 -7.09 0.93 4.97
C LEU A 175 -5.92 1.91 5.09
N ALA A 176 -6.06 2.97 5.89
CA ALA A 176 -5.01 3.97 6.12
C ALA A 176 -3.79 3.45 6.91
N GLN A 177 -3.90 2.24 7.50
CA GLN A 177 -2.81 1.59 8.22
C GLN A 177 -2.02 0.59 7.35
N LEU A 178 -2.53 0.23 6.18
CA LEU A 178 -1.90 -0.69 5.21
C LEU A 178 -0.87 0.04 4.33
#